data_AF-A0A1Y2M5U1-F1
#
_entry.id   AF-A0A1Y2M5U1-F1
#
_cell.length_a   1.000
_cell.length_b   1.000
_cell.length_c   1.000
_cell.angle_alpha   90.00
_cell.angle_beta   90.00
_cell.angle_gamma   90.00
#
_symmetry.space_group_name_H-M   'P 1'
#
loop_
_entity.id
_entity.type
_entity.pdbx_description
1 polymer ?
#
loop_
_entity_poly.entity_id
_entity_poly.type
_entity_poly.pdbx_seq_one_letter_code
_entity_poly.pdbx_strand_id
1 'polypeptide(L)'
;MASDYYVHYPVDVNRWKVFLMTTFGISIPTSIGMIAGAVVSSGLNNRADWKATYEDDGLGFLIQTMLYPRGFAKLILTLLVLSGINVNVISIYSAAISCQQFSRPFARVPRFIWVIFCFAAILGLAIGGREQLSVYLQNFLSLLGYWSTQYFIILFSEHVIFRRANFANYDLDAWNDPSRLPLGIAAGFAFAIGVVAWIMGMVETWYVGPLGKLIGADGGDIANEFTFAVTGLIYIPARFLEKKLVGR
;
A
#
# COMPACT_ATOMS: atom_id res chain seq x y z
N MET A 1 -7.87 4.61 0.99
CA MET A 1 -8.11 3.75 2.17
C MET A 1 -8.28 4.59 3.43
N ALA A 2 -7.25 5.28 3.95
CA ALA A 2 -7.41 6.07 5.20
C ALA A 2 -8.52 7.13 5.16
N SER A 3 -8.68 7.81 4.01
CA SER A 3 -9.77 8.75 3.74
C SER A 3 -11.16 8.17 4.00
N ASP A 4 -11.37 6.89 3.65
CA ASP A 4 -12.68 6.25 3.62
C ASP A 4 -13.22 6.05 5.05
N TYR A 5 -12.31 5.94 6.03
CA TYR A 5 -12.63 5.74 7.44
C TYR A 5 -12.66 7.06 8.22
N TYR A 6 -11.87 8.05 7.81
CA TYR A 6 -11.83 9.35 8.49
C TYR A 6 -13.04 10.25 8.22
N VAL A 7 -13.88 9.92 7.23
CA VAL A 7 -15.15 10.62 6.96
C VAL A 7 -16.09 10.64 8.17
N HIS A 8 -15.97 9.68 9.09
CA HIS A 8 -16.79 9.61 10.29
C HIS A 8 -16.35 10.55 11.42
N TYR A 9 -15.16 11.15 11.34
CA TYR A 9 -14.68 12.06 12.37
C TYR A 9 -15.27 13.48 12.17
N PRO A 10 -15.63 14.18 13.25
CA PRO A 10 -15.99 15.60 13.17
C PRO A 10 -14.85 16.44 12.57
N VAL A 11 -15.22 17.50 11.84
CA VAL A 11 -14.26 18.40 11.17
C VAL A 11 -13.32 19.10 12.16
N ASP A 12 -13.76 19.28 13.41
CA ASP A 12 -13.07 20.05 14.45
C ASP A 12 -12.02 19.25 15.22
N VAL A 13 -11.82 17.96 14.89
CA VAL A 13 -10.87 17.10 15.61
C VAL A 13 -9.43 17.53 15.33
N ASN A 14 -8.63 17.64 16.40
CA ASN A 14 -7.22 18.01 16.30
C ASN A 14 -6.42 17.03 15.42
N ARG A 15 -5.81 17.56 14.35
CA ARG A 15 -5.05 16.82 13.33
C ARG A 15 -3.86 16.06 13.91
N TRP A 16 -3.13 16.67 14.84
CA TRP A 16 -1.98 16.02 15.49
C TRP A 16 -2.41 14.84 16.34
N LYS A 17 -3.59 14.93 16.98
CA LYS A 17 -4.14 13.81 17.74
C LYS A 17 -4.48 12.64 16.82
N VAL A 18 -5.16 12.90 15.69
CA VAL A 18 -5.47 11.85 14.70
C VAL A 18 -4.18 11.23 14.15
N PHE A 19 -3.21 12.05 13.76
CA PHE A 19 -1.92 11.58 13.25
C PHE A 19 -1.18 10.70 14.27
N LEU A 20 -1.00 11.16 15.50
CA LEU A 20 -0.29 10.41 16.54
C LEU A 20 -1.02 9.12 16.91
N MET A 21 -2.35 9.17 17.08
CA MET A 21 -3.15 7.99 17.40
C MET A 21 -3.07 6.94 16.30
N THR A 22 -3.09 7.36 15.03
CA THR A 22 -2.95 6.46 13.88
C THR A 22 -1.55 5.87 13.80
N THR A 23 -0.53 6.72 13.91
CA THR A 23 0.88 6.31 13.83
C THR A 23 1.22 5.33 14.94
N PHE A 24 0.87 5.61 16.20
CA PHE A 24 1.11 4.70 17.30
C PHE A 24 0.21 3.45 17.22
N GLY A 25 -1.05 3.62 16.81
CA GLY A 25 -2.01 2.52 16.66
C GLY A 25 -1.58 1.48 15.61
N ILE A 26 -0.81 1.88 14.59
CA ILE A 26 -0.27 0.96 13.59
C ILE A 26 1.16 0.52 13.95
N SER A 27 2.03 1.45 14.35
CA SER A 27 3.45 1.20 14.55
C SER A 27 3.72 0.23 15.70
N ILE A 28 3.04 0.40 16.84
CA ILE A 28 3.26 -0.44 18.03
C ILE A 28 2.91 -1.92 17.75
N PRO A 29 1.69 -2.27 17.32
CA PRO A 29 1.35 -3.68 17.08
C PRO A 29 2.17 -4.29 15.94
N THR A 30 2.47 -3.53 14.89
CA THR A 30 3.32 -4.01 13.79
C THR A 30 4.74 -4.31 14.26
N SER A 31 5.34 -3.42 15.07
CA SER A 31 6.68 -3.61 15.61
C SER A 31 6.75 -4.86 16.51
N ILE A 32 5.74 -5.07 17.36
CA ILE A 32 5.67 -6.28 18.20
C ILE A 32 5.60 -7.54 17.34
N GLY A 33 4.75 -7.54 16.30
CA GLY A 33 4.65 -8.66 15.37
C GLY A 33 5.95 -8.94 14.62
N MET A 34 6.63 -7.89 14.15
CA MET A 34 7.92 -8.01 13.46
C MET A 34 9.02 -8.56 14.37
N ILE A 35 9.12 -8.06 15.61
CA ILE A 35 10.11 -8.54 16.58
C ILE A 35 9.83 -10.02 16.92
N ALA A 36 8.58 -10.39 17.15
CA ALA A 36 8.22 -11.79 17.40
C ALA A 36 8.60 -12.69 16.21
N GLY A 37 8.31 -12.27 14.98
CA GLY A 37 8.72 -12.98 13.77
C GLY A 37 10.24 -13.11 13.63
N ALA A 38 10.99 -12.05 13.93
CA ALA A 38 12.45 -12.05 13.89
C ALA A 38 13.06 -13.02 14.92
N VAL A 39 12.51 -13.07 16.14
CA VAL A 39 12.93 -14.01 17.18
C VAL A 39 12.68 -15.47 16.75
N VAL A 40 11.49 -15.76 16.20
CA VAL A 40 11.17 -17.10 15.70
C VAL A 40 12.09 -17.51 14.55
N SER A 41 12.32 -16.61 13.59
CA SER A 41 13.22 -16.85 12.46
C SER A 41 14.67 -17.13 12.92
N SER A 42 15.18 -16.35 13.88
CA SER A 42 16.50 -16.61 14.48
C SER A 42 16.56 -17.98 15.18
N GLY A 43 15.46 -18.39 15.83
CA GLY A 43 15.33 -19.69 16.49
C GLY A 43 15.36 -20.89 15.54
N LEU A 44 14.98 -20.73 14.27
CA LEU A 44 15.02 -21.80 13.26
C LEU A 44 16.43 -22.36 13.07
N ASN A 45 17.47 -21.54 13.21
CA ASN A 45 18.86 -21.97 13.07
C ASN A 45 19.32 -22.91 14.19
N ASN A 46 18.68 -22.83 15.36
CA ASN A 46 19.04 -23.61 16.55
C ASN A 46 18.14 -24.84 16.76
N ARG A 47 17.04 -24.95 16.01
CA ARG A 47 15.99 -25.96 16.18
C ARG A 47 15.61 -26.58 14.85
N ALA A 48 16.22 -27.74 14.56
CA ALA A 48 15.98 -28.50 13.33
C ALA A 48 14.51 -28.95 13.18
N ASP A 49 13.80 -29.16 14.29
CA ASP A 49 12.37 -29.46 14.34
C ASP A 49 11.51 -28.31 13.79
N TRP A 50 11.86 -27.06 14.14
CA TRP A 50 11.16 -25.88 13.65
C TRP A 50 11.48 -25.60 12.18
N LYS A 51 12.74 -25.81 11.78
CA LYS A 51 13.17 -25.66 10.39
C LYS A 51 12.48 -26.66 9.46
N ALA A 52 12.43 -27.93 9.83
CA ALA A 52 11.73 -28.96 9.04
C ALA A 52 10.23 -28.65 8.93
N THR A 53 9.57 -28.26 10.03
CA THR A 53 8.14 -27.88 10.00
C THR A 53 7.91 -26.65 9.10
N TYR A 54 8.83 -25.67 9.10
CA TYR A 54 8.71 -24.48 8.25
C TYR A 54 8.84 -24.80 6.76
N GLU A 55 9.78 -25.68 6.39
CA GLU A 55 10.05 -26.06 5.00
C GLU A 55 8.98 -27.03 4.44
N ASP A 56 8.53 -28.00 5.24
CA ASP A 56 7.61 -29.06 4.78
C ASP A 56 6.12 -28.73 4.97
N ASP A 57 5.75 -28.16 6.13
CA ASP A 57 4.34 -27.94 6.51
C ASP A 57 3.91 -26.46 6.45
N GLY A 58 4.87 -25.53 6.44
CA GLY A 58 4.64 -24.09 6.30
C GLY A 58 4.36 -23.33 7.60
N LEU A 59 4.14 -22.03 7.47
CA LEU A 59 4.07 -21.06 8.58
C LEU A 59 2.99 -21.36 9.63
N GLY A 60 1.82 -21.88 9.21
CA GLY A 60 0.71 -22.16 10.14
C GLY A 60 1.05 -23.27 11.14
N PHE A 61 1.75 -24.30 10.68
CA PHE A 61 2.18 -25.42 11.52
C PHE A 61 3.37 -25.04 12.41
N LEU A 62 4.26 -24.17 11.93
CA LEU A 62 5.34 -23.60 12.75
C LEU A 62 4.79 -22.91 14.01
N ILE A 63 3.73 -22.12 13.89
CA ILE A 63 3.07 -21.44 15.03
C ILE A 63 2.52 -22.45 16.05
N GLN A 64 1.98 -23.56 15.57
CA GLN A 64 1.45 -24.62 16.43
C GLN A 64 2.57 -25.38 17.16
N THR A 65 3.73 -25.57 16.52
CA THR A 65 4.88 -26.29 17.07
C THR A 65 5.67 -25.43 18.05
N MET A 66 5.76 -24.11 17.82
CA MET A 66 6.52 -23.19 18.68
C MET A 66 5.80 -22.83 19.99
N LEU A 67 4.45 -22.83 20.02
CA LEU A 67 3.67 -22.50 21.21
C LEU A 67 3.24 -23.75 22.00
N TYR A 68 3.53 -23.75 23.30
CA TYR A 68 3.05 -24.73 24.27
C TYR A 68 2.21 -24.01 25.35
N PRO A 69 1.05 -24.54 25.80
CA PRO A 69 0.40 -25.81 25.43
C PRO A 69 -0.33 -25.79 24.08
N ARG A 70 -0.43 -26.95 23.42
CA ARG A 70 -1.02 -27.09 22.06
C ARG A 70 -2.46 -26.60 21.93
N GLY A 71 -3.28 -26.71 22.99
CA GLY A 71 -4.65 -26.19 23.00
C GLY A 71 -4.71 -24.66 22.87
N PHE A 72 -3.79 -23.97 23.54
CA PHE A 72 -3.67 -22.51 23.48
C PHE A 72 -3.12 -22.05 22.12
N ALA A 73 -2.18 -22.79 21.55
CA ALA A 73 -1.66 -22.52 20.20
C ALA A 73 -2.77 -22.54 19.14
N LYS A 74 -3.68 -23.53 19.20
CA LYS A 74 -4.83 -23.61 18.29
C LYS A 74 -5.80 -22.43 18.46
N LEU A 75 -6.01 -21.97 19.69
CA LEU A 75 -6.84 -20.79 19.95
C LEU A 75 -6.21 -19.53 19.35
N ILE A 76 -4.91 -19.30 19.55
CA ILE A 76 -4.19 -18.17 18.96
C ILE A 76 -4.22 -18.24 17.43
N LEU A 77 -4.00 -19.42 16.85
CA LEU A 77 -4.05 -19.61 15.40
C LEU A 77 -5.44 -19.27 14.85
N THR A 78 -6.50 -19.66 15.56
CA THR A 78 -7.88 -19.31 15.19
C THR A 78 -8.09 -17.79 15.22
N LEU A 79 -7.62 -17.11 16.28
CA LEU A 79 -7.68 -15.65 16.38
C LEU A 79 -6.88 -14.96 15.26
N LEU A 80 -5.72 -15.51 14.90
CA LEU A 80 -4.90 -14.99 13.81
C LEU A 80 -5.63 -15.09 12.46
N VAL A 81 -6.28 -16.22 12.18
CA VAL A 81 -7.09 -16.40 10.97
C VAL A 81 -8.28 -15.45 10.95
N LEU A 82 -9.00 -15.30 12.07
CA LEU A 82 -10.10 -14.33 12.18
C LEU A 82 -9.64 -12.89 11.97
N SER A 83 -8.46 -12.53 12.48
CA SER A 83 -7.84 -11.22 12.23
C SER A 83 -7.53 -11.02 10.75
N GLY A 84 -6.98 -12.04 10.08
CA GLY A 84 -6.73 -12.00 8.64
C GLY A 84 -8.02 -11.78 7.82
N ILE A 85 -9.11 -12.46 8.19
CA ILE A 85 -10.43 -12.24 7.58
C ILE A 85 -10.88 -10.79 7.77
N ASN A 86 -10.76 -10.24 8.98
CA ASN A 86 -11.18 -8.86 9.28
C ASN A 86 -10.43 -7.82 8.42
N VAL A 87 -9.11 -7.98 8.23
CA VAL A 87 -8.32 -7.08 7.36
C VAL A 87 -8.79 -7.16 5.90
N ASN A 88 -9.15 -8.36 5.42
CA ASN A 88 -9.65 -8.52 4.06
C ASN A 88 -11.01 -7.85 3.85
N VAL A 89 -11.90 -7.87 4.84
CA VAL A 89 -13.21 -7.18 4.77
C VAL A 89 -13.03 -5.68 4.53
N ILE A 90 -12.12 -5.05 5.29
CA ILE A 90 -11.76 -3.63 5.18
C ILE A 90 -11.20 -3.33 3.78
N SER A 91 -10.30 -4.18 3.28
CA SER A 91 -9.71 -4.03 1.94
C SER A 91 -10.75 -4.15 0.81
N ILE A 92 -11.66 -5.12 0.89
CA ILE A 92 -12.73 -5.30 -0.10
C ILE A 92 -13.69 -4.11 -0.09
N TYR A 93 -14.00 -3.57 1.09
CA TYR A 93 -14.83 -2.37 1.23
C TYR A 93 -14.22 -1.16 0.49
N SER A 94 -12.95 -0.85 0.77
CA SER A 94 -12.24 0.26 0.10
C SER A 94 -12.06 0.03 -1.41
N ALA A 95 -11.84 -1.22 -1.83
CA ALA A 95 -11.74 -1.56 -3.25
C ALA A 95 -13.07 -1.31 -3.98
N ALA A 96 -14.19 -1.73 -3.40
CA ALA A 96 -15.51 -1.51 -3.99
C ALA A 96 -15.85 -0.02 -4.13
N ILE A 97 -15.50 0.81 -3.13
CA ILE A 97 -15.68 2.26 -3.21
C ILE A 97 -14.81 2.86 -4.32
N SER A 98 -13.55 2.43 -4.42
CA SER A 98 -12.64 2.87 -5.49
C SER A 98 -13.23 2.56 -6.89
N CYS A 99 -13.81 1.37 -7.08
CA CYS A 99 -14.48 1.01 -8.33
C CYS A 99 -15.69 1.91 -8.63
N GLN A 100 -16.49 2.26 -7.62
CA GLN A 100 -17.62 3.18 -7.78
C GLN A 100 -17.18 4.60 -8.14
N GLN A 101 -16.06 5.07 -7.59
CA GLN A 101 -15.54 6.42 -7.82
C GLN A 101 -14.77 6.58 -9.14
N PHE A 102 -14.38 5.47 -9.78
CA PHE A 102 -13.57 5.51 -11.01
C PHE A 102 -14.29 6.19 -12.18
N SER A 103 -15.61 6.01 -12.32
CA SER A 103 -16.38 6.67 -13.38
C SER A 103 -17.86 6.84 -13.04
N ARG A 104 -18.50 7.86 -13.62
CA ARG A 104 -19.95 8.12 -13.50
C ARG A 104 -20.85 6.90 -13.81
N PRO A 105 -20.61 6.08 -14.85
CA PRO A 105 -21.41 4.87 -15.05
C PRO A 105 -21.16 3.80 -13.98
N PHE A 106 -19.96 3.67 -13.44
CA PHE A 106 -19.66 2.71 -12.37
C PHE A 106 -20.28 3.08 -11.03
N ALA A 107 -20.52 4.38 -10.78
CA ALA A 107 -21.26 4.86 -9.61
C ALA A 107 -22.74 4.43 -9.61
N ARG A 108 -23.33 4.09 -10.77
CA ARG A 108 -24.72 3.62 -10.85
C ARG A 108 -24.90 2.17 -10.42
N VAL A 109 -23.82 1.40 -10.37
CA VAL A 109 -23.87 -0.01 -9.99
C VAL A 109 -23.88 -0.12 -8.45
N PRO A 110 -24.85 -0.86 -7.86
CA PRO A 110 -24.90 -1.10 -6.42
C PRO A 110 -23.59 -1.67 -5.87
N ARG A 111 -23.20 -1.19 -4.68
CA ARG A 111 -21.92 -1.55 -4.05
C ARG A 111 -21.72 -3.06 -3.87
N PHE A 112 -22.78 -3.80 -3.56
CA PHE A 112 -22.69 -5.24 -3.30
C PHE A 112 -22.17 -6.02 -4.52
N ILE A 113 -22.45 -5.55 -5.74
CA ILE A 113 -21.98 -6.19 -6.98
C ILE A 113 -20.47 -6.04 -7.10
N TRP A 114 -19.94 -4.84 -6.82
CA TRP A 114 -18.50 -4.59 -6.80
C TRP A 114 -17.79 -5.40 -5.71
N VAL A 115 -18.41 -5.53 -4.53
CA VAL A 115 -17.88 -6.37 -3.45
C VAL A 115 -17.76 -7.83 -3.88
N ILE A 116 -18.79 -8.39 -4.50
CA ILE A 116 -18.77 -9.78 -5.00
C ILE A 116 -17.70 -9.94 -6.09
N PHE A 117 -17.59 -8.99 -7.01
CA PHE A 117 -16.58 -9.03 -8.07
C PHE A 117 -15.15 -8.97 -7.51
N CYS A 118 -14.87 -8.02 -6.60
CA CYS A 118 -13.56 -7.95 -5.93
C CYS A 118 -13.25 -9.22 -5.14
N PHE A 119 -14.24 -9.77 -4.44
CA PHE A 119 -14.09 -11.03 -3.71
C PHE A 119 -13.76 -12.20 -4.65
N ALA A 120 -14.46 -12.33 -5.78
CA ALA A 120 -14.19 -13.37 -6.78
C ALA A 120 -12.78 -13.23 -7.39
N ALA A 121 -12.36 -11.99 -7.68
CA ALA A 121 -11.01 -11.72 -8.19
C ALA A 121 -9.93 -12.11 -7.17
N ILE A 122 -10.09 -11.73 -5.90
CA ILE A 122 -9.17 -12.10 -4.82
C ILE A 122 -9.12 -13.63 -4.66
N LEU A 123 -10.27 -14.30 -4.71
CA LEU A 123 -10.34 -15.76 -4.60
C LEU A 123 -9.63 -16.46 -5.78
N GLY A 124 -9.80 -15.95 -7.00
CA GLY A 124 -9.08 -16.44 -8.18
C GLY A 124 -7.55 -16.29 -8.03
N LEU A 125 -7.10 -15.12 -7.59
CA LEU A 125 -5.68 -14.86 -7.31
C LEU A 125 -5.15 -15.75 -6.17
N ALA A 126 -5.95 -15.99 -5.13
CA ALA A 126 -5.57 -16.84 -4.00
C ALA A 126 -5.40 -18.31 -4.42
N ILE A 127 -6.28 -18.82 -5.28
CA ILE A 127 -6.17 -20.19 -5.82
C ILE A 127 -4.93 -20.33 -6.70
N GLY A 128 -4.69 -19.35 -7.60
CA GLY A 128 -3.55 -19.37 -8.51
C GLY A 128 -2.20 -19.10 -7.83
N GLY A 129 -2.19 -18.31 -6.76
CA GLY A 129 -0.97 -17.88 -6.06
C GLY A 129 -0.53 -18.77 -4.90
N ARG A 130 -1.28 -19.83 -4.56
CA ARG A 130 -1.02 -20.63 -3.34
C ARG A 130 0.37 -21.27 -3.31
N GLU A 131 0.94 -21.62 -4.46
CA GLU A 131 2.17 -22.42 -4.56
C GLU A 131 3.45 -21.57 -4.53
N GLN A 132 3.34 -20.25 -4.70
CA GLN A 132 4.49 -19.31 -4.76
C GLN A 132 4.23 -18.03 -3.95
N LEU A 133 3.34 -18.12 -2.96
CA LEU A 133 2.78 -16.98 -2.24
C LEU A 133 3.86 -16.05 -1.65
N SER A 134 4.91 -16.61 -1.05
CA SER A 134 5.97 -15.81 -0.42
C SER A 134 6.74 -14.95 -1.42
N VAL A 135 7.10 -15.52 -2.57
CA VAL A 135 7.82 -14.81 -3.63
C VAL A 135 6.92 -13.73 -4.23
N TYR A 136 5.66 -14.04 -4.51
CA TYR A 136 4.71 -13.05 -5.03
C TYR A 136 4.45 -11.92 -4.03
N LEU A 137 4.24 -12.23 -2.76
CA LEU A 137 3.97 -11.22 -1.73
C LEU A 137 5.13 -10.24 -1.58
N GLN A 138 6.37 -10.72 -1.57
CA GLN A 138 7.53 -9.85 -1.39
C GLN A 138 7.73 -8.91 -2.59
N ASN A 139 7.71 -9.45 -3.82
CA ASN A 139 7.88 -8.61 -5.00
C ASN A 139 6.70 -7.63 -5.19
N PHE A 140 5.46 -8.08 -4.94
CA PHE A 140 4.28 -7.23 -5.12
C PHE A 140 4.22 -6.13 -4.06
N LEU A 141 4.65 -6.41 -2.83
CA LEU A 141 4.69 -5.42 -1.77
C LEU A 141 5.68 -4.30 -2.09
N SER A 142 6.87 -4.63 -2.61
CA SER A 142 7.85 -3.66 -3.08
C SER A 142 7.29 -2.75 -4.19
N LEU A 143 6.66 -3.35 -5.20
CA LEU A 143 5.97 -2.64 -6.28
C LEU A 143 4.89 -1.67 -5.79
N LEU A 144 4.06 -2.11 -4.83
CA LEU A 144 3.05 -1.26 -4.20
C LEU A 144 3.69 -0.10 -3.43
N GLY A 145 4.86 -0.32 -2.83
CA GLY A 145 5.67 0.72 -2.20
C GLY A 145 6.06 1.82 -3.20
N TYR A 146 6.68 1.44 -4.32
CA TYR A 146 7.12 2.38 -5.37
C TYR A 146 5.97 3.22 -5.90
N TRP A 147 4.86 2.54 -6.21
CA TRP A 147 3.63 3.17 -6.65
C TRP A 147 3.08 4.16 -5.62
N SER A 148 3.04 3.76 -4.35
CA SER A 148 2.53 4.59 -3.25
C SER A 148 3.41 5.82 -2.99
N THR A 149 4.73 5.68 -3.07
CA THR A 149 5.70 6.78 -2.94
C THR A 149 5.41 7.87 -3.97
N GLN A 150 5.19 7.48 -5.22
CA GLN A 150 4.86 8.40 -6.31
C GLN A 150 3.55 9.16 -6.08
N TYR A 151 2.48 8.47 -5.69
CA TYR A 151 1.21 9.10 -5.33
C TYR A 151 1.36 10.06 -4.16
N PHE A 152 2.11 9.66 -3.14
CA PHE A 152 2.38 10.48 -1.97
C PHE A 152 3.03 11.81 -2.38
N ILE A 153 4.07 11.79 -3.22
CA ILE A 153 4.79 13.01 -3.61
C ILE A 153 3.92 13.95 -4.42
N ILE A 154 3.16 13.42 -5.39
CA ILE A 154 2.27 14.24 -6.22
C ILE A 154 1.24 14.94 -5.34
N LEU A 155 0.55 14.19 -4.46
CA LEU A 155 -0.48 14.74 -3.58
C LEU A 155 0.11 15.67 -2.51
N PHE A 156 1.25 15.31 -1.92
CA PHE A 156 1.94 16.11 -0.92
C PHE A 156 2.43 17.43 -1.51
N SER A 157 3.03 17.39 -2.70
CA SER A 157 3.49 18.59 -3.41
C SER A 157 2.33 19.49 -3.81
N GLU A 158 1.22 18.92 -4.29
CA GLU A 158 -0.02 19.67 -4.56
C GLU A 158 -0.54 20.37 -3.30
N HIS A 159 -0.59 19.65 -2.18
CA HIS A 159 -1.07 20.19 -0.91
C HIS A 159 -0.16 21.30 -0.35
N VAL A 160 1.15 21.05 -0.28
CA VAL A 160 2.12 21.94 0.39
C VAL A 160 2.49 23.13 -0.50
N ILE A 161 2.83 22.91 -1.77
CA ILE A 161 3.36 23.98 -2.65
C ILE A 161 2.22 24.76 -3.29
N PHE A 162 1.29 24.06 -3.96
CA PHE A 162 0.26 24.72 -4.77
C PHE A 162 -0.92 25.22 -3.93
N ARG A 163 -1.28 24.47 -2.88
CA ARG A 163 -2.39 24.79 -1.98
C ARG A 163 -1.94 25.35 -0.63
N ARG A 164 -0.64 25.60 -0.46
CA ARG A 164 -0.03 26.28 0.71
C ARG A 164 -0.38 25.64 2.06
N ALA A 165 -0.50 24.31 2.09
CA ALA A 165 -0.88 23.52 3.26
C ALA A 165 -2.23 23.93 3.89
N ASN A 166 -3.11 24.57 3.12
CA ASN A 166 -4.42 25.01 3.60
C ASN A 166 -5.54 24.19 2.94
N PHE A 167 -6.28 23.46 3.76
CA PHE A 167 -7.43 22.67 3.34
C PHE A 167 -8.60 23.52 2.85
N ALA A 168 -8.69 24.80 3.23
CA ALA A 168 -9.71 25.72 2.70
C ALA A 168 -9.53 26.04 1.20
N ASN A 169 -8.34 25.76 0.65
CA ASN A 169 -8.08 25.90 -0.79
C ASN A 169 -8.56 24.68 -1.59
N TYR A 170 -9.25 23.73 -0.96
CA TYR A 170 -9.95 22.64 -1.64
C TYR A 170 -11.41 23.02 -1.82
N ASP A 171 -11.84 23.03 -3.07
CA ASP A 171 -13.23 23.25 -3.44
C ASP A 171 -13.99 21.92 -3.29
N LEU A 172 -14.60 21.73 -2.13
CA LEU A 172 -15.34 20.51 -1.81
C LEU A 172 -16.61 20.37 -2.66
N ASP A 173 -17.21 21.48 -3.09
CA ASP A 173 -18.42 21.49 -3.91
C ASP A 173 -18.12 21.14 -5.38
N ALA A 174 -16.87 21.31 -5.82
CA ALA A 174 -16.40 20.98 -7.16
C ALA A 174 -16.09 19.50 -7.39
N TRP A 175 -16.24 18.61 -6.38
CA TRP A 175 -15.76 17.23 -6.46
C TRP A 175 -16.28 16.42 -7.66
N ASN A 176 -17.48 16.74 -8.16
CA ASN A 176 -18.12 16.07 -9.31
C ASN A 176 -18.20 16.95 -10.57
N ASP A 177 -17.52 18.10 -10.58
CA ASP A 177 -17.48 19.02 -11.71
C ASP A 177 -16.10 19.02 -12.38
N PRO A 178 -15.93 18.29 -13.50
CA PRO A 178 -14.67 18.22 -14.23
C PRO A 178 -14.14 19.59 -14.67
N SER A 179 -15.03 20.59 -14.82
CA SER A 179 -14.63 21.92 -15.26
C SER A 179 -13.93 22.73 -14.15
N ARG A 180 -14.21 22.41 -12.88
CA ARG A 180 -13.64 23.11 -11.71
C ARG A 180 -12.40 22.40 -11.16
N LEU A 181 -12.11 21.19 -11.63
CA LEU A 181 -10.95 20.40 -11.24
C LEU A 181 -9.73 20.67 -12.14
N PRO A 182 -8.50 20.55 -11.61
CA PRO A 182 -7.31 20.59 -12.44
C PRO A 182 -7.32 19.44 -13.45
N LEU A 183 -6.81 19.69 -14.66
CA LEU A 183 -6.81 18.71 -15.76
C LEU A 183 -6.01 17.45 -15.44
N GLY A 184 -5.05 17.54 -14.51
CA GLY A 184 -4.26 16.40 -14.04
C GLY A 184 -3.24 15.92 -15.08
N ILE A 185 -2.95 16.71 -16.11
CA ILE A 185 -1.99 16.34 -17.16
C ILE A 185 -0.57 16.37 -16.57
N ALA A 186 -0.27 17.38 -15.74
CA ALA A 186 1.00 17.44 -15.03
C ALA A 186 1.18 16.24 -14.09
N ALA A 187 0.11 15.86 -13.37
CA ALA A 187 0.12 14.69 -12.50
C ALA A 187 0.30 13.39 -13.29
N GLY A 188 -0.44 13.21 -14.39
CA GLY A 188 -0.33 12.02 -15.25
C GLY A 188 1.05 11.90 -15.92
N PHE A 189 1.63 13.01 -16.36
CA PHE A 189 2.97 13.03 -16.95
C PHE A 189 4.06 12.72 -15.92
N ALA A 190 4.03 13.37 -14.76
CA ALA A 190 4.93 13.05 -13.66
C ALA A 190 4.76 11.60 -13.20
N PHE A 191 3.53 11.10 -13.24
CA PHE A 191 3.22 9.71 -12.93
C PHE A 191 3.87 8.74 -13.93
N ALA A 192 3.74 9.01 -15.22
CA ALA A 192 4.36 8.18 -16.26
C ALA A 192 5.89 8.13 -16.13
N ILE A 193 6.53 9.27 -15.85
CA ILE A 193 7.99 9.30 -15.69
C ILE A 193 8.44 8.66 -14.37
N GLY A 194 7.68 8.84 -13.29
CA GLY A 194 7.94 8.13 -12.05
C GLY A 194 7.90 6.61 -12.24
N VAL A 195 7.00 6.09 -13.08
CA VAL A 195 6.98 4.66 -13.46
C VAL A 195 8.27 4.21 -14.10
N VAL A 196 8.79 5.00 -15.03
CA VAL A 196 10.11 4.73 -15.61
C VAL A 196 11.20 4.77 -14.54
N ALA A 197 11.13 5.69 -13.58
CA ALA A 197 12.12 5.83 -12.53
C ALA A 197 12.22 4.58 -11.65
N TRP A 198 11.13 4.10 -11.04
CA TRP A 198 11.25 2.88 -10.21
C TRP A 198 11.58 1.64 -11.04
N ILE A 199 11.10 1.50 -12.28
CA ILE A 199 11.53 0.38 -13.14
C ILE A 199 13.06 0.41 -13.34
N MET A 200 13.66 1.60 -13.48
CA MET A 200 15.11 1.70 -13.65
C MET A 200 15.90 1.35 -12.37
N GLY A 201 15.31 1.59 -11.19
CA GLY A 201 15.94 1.40 -9.88
C GLY A 201 15.57 0.13 -9.11
N MET A 202 14.54 -0.60 -9.53
CA MET A 202 14.01 -1.74 -8.76
C MET A 202 14.88 -2.98 -8.91
N VAL A 203 15.00 -3.75 -7.82
CA VAL A 203 15.69 -5.03 -7.77
C VAL A 203 14.73 -6.06 -7.18
N GLU A 204 14.03 -6.73 -8.08
CA GLU A 204 13.08 -7.79 -7.76
C GLU A 204 13.62 -9.14 -8.20
N THR A 205 13.06 -10.23 -7.65
CA THR A 205 13.51 -11.60 -7.99
C THR A 205 13.41 -11.95 -9.48
N TRP A 206 12.52 -11.26 -10.22
CA TRP A 206 12.28 -11.47 -11.64
C TRP A 206 12.88 -10.39 -12.54
N TYR A 207 13.33 -9.26 -11.97
CA TYR A 207 13.86 -8.14 -12.74
C TYR A 207 14.81 -7.28 -11.92
N VAL A 208 15.96 -6.99 -12.50
CA VAL A 208 16.95 -6.07 -11.93
C VAL A 208 17.12 -4.88 -12.87
N GLY A 209 16.76 -3.70 -12.40
CA GLY A 209 16.82 -2.45 -13.13
C GLY A 209 18.24 -2.03 -13.48
N PRO A 210 18.46 -1.32 -14.59
CA PRO A 210 19.78 -0.89 -15.02
C PRO A 210 20.55 -0.08 -13.98
N LEU A 211 19.87 0.76 -13.18
CA LEU A 211 20.51 1.54 -12.12
C LEU A 211 20.77 0.69 -10.87
N GLY A 212 19.86 -0.23 -10.53
CA GLY A 212 20.06 -1.16 -9.42
C GLY A 212 21.27 -2.08 -9.63
N LYS A 213 21.52 -2.51 -10.88
CA LYS A 213 22.70 -3.31 -11.27
C LYS A 213 24.05 -2.61 -11.03
N LEU A 214 24.07 -1.28 -11.00
CA LEU A 214 25.30 -0.52 -10.78
C LEU A 214 25.72 -0.54 -9.31
N ILE A 215 24.84 -0.95 -8.40
CA ILE A 215 25.04 -0.90 -6.96
C ILE A 215 25.34 -2.32 -6.45
N GLY A 216 26.62 -2.67 -6.42
CA GLY A 216 27.10 -3.95 -5.86
C GLY A 216 26.87 -5.16 -6.77
N ALA A 217 27.35 -6.32 -6.31
CA ALA A 217 27.27 -7.58 -7.08
C ALA A 217 25.84 -8.15 -7.14
N ASP A 218 25.05 -7.95 -6.09
CA ASP A 218 23.68 -8.47 -5.97
C ASP A 218 22.60 -7.43 -6.37
N GLY A 219 23.02 -6.21 -6.73
CA GLY A 219 22.15 -5.08 -7.00
C GLY A 219 21.61 -4.40 -5.75
N GLY A 220 21.42 -3.07 -5.81
CA GLY A 220 20.83 -2.28 -4.73
C GLY A 220 19.49 -1.71 -5.16
N ASP A 221 18.41 -2.09 -4.48
CA ASP A 221 17.10 -1.49 -4.73
C ASP A 221 17.09 -0.03 -4.26
N ILE A 222 16.92 0.88 -5.21
CA ILE A 222 16.82 2.34 -4.99
C ILE A 222 15.56 2.91 -5.61
N ALA A 223 14.58 2.05 -5.95
CA ALA A 223 13.40 2.45 -6.69
C ALA A 223 12.56 3.49 -5.94
N ASN A 224 12.44 3.38 -4.61
CA ASN A 224 11.68 4.32 -3.80
C ASN A 224 12.31 5.71 -3.80
N GLU A 225 13.59 5.82 -3.45
CA GLU A 225 14.34 7.06 -3.35
C GLU A 225 14.46 7.74 -4.70
N PHE A 226 14.71 6.96 -5.75
CA PHE A 226 14.83 7.48 -7.10
C PHE A 226 13.47 7.97 -7.64
N THR A 227 12.40 7.20 -7.43
CA THR A 227 11.03 7.66 -7.74
C THR A 227 10.69 8.90 -6.94
N PHE A 228 11.18 8.99 -5.71
CA PHE A 228 10.96 10.14 -4.86
C PHE A 228 11.53 11.42 -5.46
N ALA A 229 12.82 11.38 -5.81
CA ALA A 229 13.51 12.51 -6.40
C ALA A 229 12.93 12.87 -7.78
N VAL A 230 12.79 11.88 -8.67
CA VAL A 230 12.38 12.12 -10.06
C VAL A 230 10.95 12.64 -10.15
N THR A 231 10.01 12.04 -9.42
CA THR A 231 8.60 12.48 -9.43
C THR A 231 8.47 13.89 -8.88
N GLY A 232 9.17 14.22 -7.79
CA GLY A 232 9.14 15.58 -7.22
C GLY A 232 9.72 16.63 -8.17
N LEU A 233 10.89 16.34 -8.76
CA LEU A 233 11.57 17.23 -9.70
C LEU A 233 10.76 17.50 -10.98
N ILE A 234 9.92 16.56 -11.40
CA ILE A 234 9.11 16.69 -12.62
C ILE A 234 7.74 17.30 -12.30
N TYR A 235 7.08 16.83 -11.24
CA TYR A 235 5.72 17.27 -10.91
C TYR A 235 5.67 18.76 -10.60
N ILE A 236 6.61 19.27 -9.81
CA ILE A 236 6.63 20.67 -9.39
C ILE A 236 6.67 21.62 -10.60
N PRO A 237 7.67 21.57 -11.52
CA PRO A 237 7.70 22.46 -12.68
C PRO A 237 6.54 22.20 -13.66
N ALA A 238 6.15 20.93 -13.88
CA ALA A 238 5.03 20.62 -14.77
C ALA A 238 3.72 21.25 -14.27
N ARG A 239 3.47 21.23 -12.96
CA ARG A 239 2.27 21.82 -12.37
C ARG A 239 2.32 23.36 -12.37
N PHE A 240 3.51 23.98 -12.23
CA PHE A 240 3.67 25.42 -12.46
C PHE A 240 3.32 25.82 -13.90
N LEU A 241 3.75 25.03 -14.88
CA LEU A 241 3.43 25.26 -16.29
C LEU A 241 1.94 25.07 -16.57
N GLU A 242 1.32 24.01 -16.05
CA GLU A 242 -0.11 23.75 -16.20
C GLU A 242 -0.93 24.91 -15.61
N LYS A 243 -0.58 25.38 -14.42
CA LYS A 243 -1.24 26.53 -13.79
C LYS A 243 -1.08 27.82 -14.60
N LYS A 244 0.07 28.03 -15.24
CA LYS A 244 0.33 29.22 -16.08
C LYS A 244 -0.45 29.17 -17.40
N LEU A 245 -0.59 27.99 -18.02
CA LEU A 245 -1.22 27.81 -19.33
C LEU A 245 -2.75 27.69 -19.23
N VAL A 246 -3.25 27.00 -18.22
CA VAL A 246 -4.67 26.64 -18.07
C VAL A 246 -5.38 27.53 -17.05
N GLY A 247 -4.62 28.21 -16.18
CA GLY A 247 -5.14 29.08 -15.13
C GLY A 247 -5.75 28.32 -13.94
N ARG A 248 -5.63 26.98 -13.90
CA ARG A 248 -6.25 26.07 -12.91
C ARG A 248 -5.30 24.95 -12.48
#